data_AF-A0A8T4LTH5-F1
#
_entry.id   AF-A0A8T4LTH5-F1
#
_cell.length_a   1.000
_cell.length_b   1.000
_cell.length_c   1.000
_cell.angle_alpha   90.00
_cell.angle_beta   90.00
_cell.angle_gamma   90.00
#
_symmetry.space_group_name_H-M   'P 1'
#
loop_
_entity.id
_entity.type
_entity.pdbx_description
1 polymer ?
#
loop_
_entity_poly.entity_id
_entity_poly.type
_entity_poly.pdbx_seq_one_letter_code
_entity_poly.pdbx_strand_id
1 'polypeptide(L)'
;MGEVTYYSTNNKSERVNFETALLNGMASNYGLYMMARSDIPKVSIADIEEMKEMSYAQIAFKVLSLFLGSEIPQPILKKLLDEAYDPEIIPTKIQNVVDKTYIMWLTNGPTASFKDYAARFFGRSLNYFLGKRGLKRTVLVATSGDTGGAVADALFGLDNVNNIVFFPKGEVSEGQRRQMTTLLGNVYAFEVNGDFDVCQALAKTLLGDKTFATETFGDKDHFTSANSISIGRLLPQAVYPFFAYSKVAENGESVIMSVPSGNFGDIMGTVIAREMGLPIAKILCGVNENTEFSNFLKIGKYEVTSTKKSPSSAMNVSHPSNLARLIDFYGGTYV
;
A
#
# COMPACT_ATOMS: atom_id res chain seq x y z
N MET A 1 -25.29 -2.99 -0.77
CA MET A 1 -24.22 -3.98 -0.48
C MET A 1 -23.98 -3.97 1.03
N GLY A 2 -23.63 -5.11 1.61
CA GLY A 2 -23.25 -5.17 3.02
C GLY A 2 -21.92 -4.46 3.29
N GLU A 3 -21.65 -4.16 4.55
CA GLU A 3 -20.36 -3.62 5.00
C GLU A 3 -19.25 -4.65 4.74
N VAL A 4 -18.13 -4.20 4.16
CA VAL A 4 -16.96 -5.06 3.94
C VAL A 4 -16.19 -5.17 5.24
N THR A 5 -15.90 -6.40 5.66
CA THR A 5 -15.11 -6.66 6.87
C THR A 5 -13.77 -7.31 6.53
N TYR A 6 -12.82 -7.13 7.44
CA TYR A 6 -11.45 -7.62 7.33
C TYR A 6 -11.14 -8.58 8.47
N TYR A 7 -10.40 -9.64 8.15
CA TYR A 7 -9.95 -10.64 9.11
C TYR A 7 -8.43 -10.76 9.09
N SER A 8 -7.85 -11.35 10.14
CA SER A 8 -6.43 -11.71 10.16
C SER A 8 -6.18 -12.97 9.36
N THR A 9 -5.20 -12.96 8.44
CA THR A 9 -4.73 -14.19 7.76
C THR A 9 -4.37 -15.32 8.72
N ASN A 10 -4.03 -15.01 9.97
CA ASN A 10 -3.68 -15.97 11.03
C ASN A 10 -4.79 -16.19 12.06
N ASN A 11 -5.94 -15.52 11.90
CA ASN A 11 -7.14 -15.70 12.72
C ASN A 11 -8.40 -15.35 11.92
N LYS A 12 -8.96 -16.36 11.25
CA LYS A 12 -10.16 -16.24 10.43
C LYS A 12 -11.45 -15.97 11.20
N SER A 13 -11.41 -15.90 12.53
CA SER A 13 -12.57 -15.48 13.35
C SER A 13 -12.62 -13.97 13.59
N GLU A 14 -11.48 -13.28 13.50
CA GLU A 14 -11.42 -11.82 13.66
C GLU A 14 -12.22 -11.14 12.53
N ARG A 15 -13.11 -10.20 12.89
CA ARG A 15 -13.81 -9.35 11.92
C ARG A 15 -13.78 -7.93 12.40
N VAL A 16 -13.19 -7.05 11.60
CA VAL A 16 -13.11 -5.62 11.86
C VAL A 16 -13.49 -4.82 10.61
N ASN A 17 -13.93 -3.59 10.79
CA ASN A 17 -14.16 -2.65 9.69
C ASN A 17 -12.85 -1.99 9.21
N PHE A 18 -12.91 -1.18 8.15
CA PHE A 18 -11.72 -0.53 7.59
C PHE A 18 -11.07 0.45 8.58
N GLU A 19 -11.84 1.26 9.29
CA GLU A 19 -11.35 2.22 10.29
C GLU A 19 -10.46 1.49 11.31
N THR A 20 -10.97 0.39 11.86
CA THR A 20 -10.24 -0.41 12.86
C THR A 20 -9.00 -1.06 12.25
N ALA A 21 -9.11 -1.68 11.07
CA ALA A 21 -7.97 -2.31 10.40
C ALA A 21 -6.86 -1.30 10.04
N LEU A 22 -7.25 -0.09 9.61
CA LEU A 22 -6.33 1.01 9.32
C LEU A 22 -5.61 1.49 10.58
N LEU A 23 -6.36 1.72 11.67
CA LEU A 23 -5.82 2.21 12.93
C LEU A 23 -4.94 1.17 13.64
N ASN A 24 -5.26 -0.12 13.57
CA ASN A 24 -4.45 -1.17 14.17
C ASN A 24 -3.15 -1.42 13.38
N GLY A 25 -3.17 -1.24 12.06
CA GLY A 25 -2.03 -1.46 11.16
C GLY A 25 -1.69 -2.94 10.91
N MET A 26 -1.65 -3.76 11.96
CA MET A 26 -1.43 -5.21 11.92
C MET A 26 -2.59 -5.94 12.61
N ALA A 27 -2.93 -7.12 12.12
CA ALA A 27 -4.04 -7.90 12.67
C ALA A 27 -3.58 -8.82 13.83
N SER A 28 -4.52 -9.52 14.47
CA SER A 28 -4.17 -10.46 15.55
C SER A 28 -3.23 -11.58 15.06
N ASN A 29 -2.46 -12.14 15.99
CA ASN A 29 -1.51 -13.24 15.75
C ASN A 29 -0.44 -12.94 14.68
N TYR A 30 0.02 -11.69 14.61
CA TYR A 30 0.99 -11.21 13.60
C TYR A 30 0.50 -11.43 12.15
N GLY A 31 -0.80 -11.60 11.95
CA GLY A 31 -1.40 -11.75 10.64
C GLY A 31 -1.64 -10.42 9.95
N LEU A 32 -2.08 -10.50 8.69
CA LEU A 32 -2.43 -9.34 7.88
C LEU A 32 -3.95 -9.22 7.76
N TYR A 33 -4.46 -7.98 7.77
CA TYR A 33 -5.86 -7.76 7.43
C TYR A 33 -6.11 -8.10 5.97
N MET A 34 -7.13 -8.93 5.72
CA MET A 34 -7.57 -9.33 4.39
C MET A 34 -9.10 -9.48 4.39
N MET A 35 -9.74 -9.28 3.24
CA MET A 35 -11.18 -9.49 3.10
C MET A 35 -11.49 -10.87 2.54
N ALA A 36 -12.68 -11.39 2.83
CA ALA A 36 -13.09 -12.66 2.24
C ALA A 36 -13.33 -12.45 0.75
N ARG A 37 -12.98 -13.46 -0.06
CA ARG A 37 -13.16 -13.39 -1.50
C ARG A 37 -14.63 -13.14 -1.89
N SER A 38 -15.57 -13.69 -1.12
CA SER A 38 -17.01 -13.46 -1.25
C SER A 38 -17.44 -12.02 -1.00
N ASP A 39 -16.65 -11.26 -0.25
CA ASP A 39 -16.99 -9.92 0.22
C ASP A 39 -16.34 -8.84 -0.66
N ILE A 40 -15.54 -9.24 -1.66
CA ILE A 40 -14.98 -8.30 -2.64
C ILE A 40 -16.12 -7.79 -3.54
N PRO A 41 -16.42 -6.49 -3.52
CA PRO A 41 -17.49 -5.91 -4.30
C PRO A 41 -17.17 -6.01 -5.79
N LYS A 42 -18.22 -6.23 -6.60
CA LYS A 42 -18.10 -6.32 -8.05
C LYS A 42 -18.37 -4.96 -8.68
N VAL A 43 -17.60 -4.62 -9.70
CA VAL A 43 -17.80 -3.46 -10.58
C VAL A 43 -18.42 -3.99 -11.87
N SER A 44 -19.51 -3.37 -12.32
CA SER A 44 -20.16 -3.77 -13.57
C SER A 44 -19.31 -3.39 -14.78
N ILE A 45 -19.47 -4.09 -15.91
CA ILE A 45 -18.77 -3.73 -17.16
C ILE A 45 -19.15 -2.30 -17.58
N ALA A 46 -20.42 -1.92 -17.43
CA ALA A 46 -20.88 -0.56 -17.72
C ALA A 46 -20.15 0.49 -16.86
N ASP A 47 -20.00 0.24 -15.55
CA ASP A 47 -19.23 1.13 -14.66
C ASP A 47 -17.75 1.22 -15.06
N ILE A 48 -17.16 0.12 -15.57
CA ILE A 48 -15.78 0.11 -16.06
C ILE A 48 -15.65 0.93 -17.35
N GLU A 49 -16.62 0.83 -18.26
CA GLU A 49 -16.63 1.60 -19.51
C GLU A 49 -16.74 3.11 -19.26
N GLU A 50 -17.52 3.54 -18.26
CA GLU A 50 -17.61 4.94 -17.85
C GLU A 50 -16.27 5.53 -17.39
N MET A 51 -15.31 4.69 -16.95
CA MET A 51 -14.01 5.16 -16.44
C MET A 51 -13.10 5.75 -17.52
N LYS A 52 -13.39 5.51 -18.81
CA LYS A 52 -12.52 5.92 -19.93
C LYS A 52 -12.16 7.39 -19.90
N GLU A 53 -13.14 8.25 -19.62
CA GLU A 53 -12.98 9.71 -19.56
C GLU A 53 -12.69 10.25 -18.16
N MET A 54 -12.59 9.38 -17.16
CA MET A 54 -12.35 9.77 -15.77
C MET A 54 -10.87 10.02 -15.47
N SER A 55 -10.63 10.96 -14.56
CA SER A 55 -9.35 11.16 -13.89
C SER A 55 -9.02 10.01 -12.93
N TYR A 56 -7.77 9.91 -12.50
CA TYR A 56 -7.36 8.91 -11.52
C TYR A 56 -8.17 9.00 -10.22
N ALA A 57 -8.39 10.21 -9.69
CA ALA A 57 -9.18 10.43 -8.47
C ALA A 57 -10.63 9.96 -8.61
N GLN A 58 -11.26 10.21 -9.77
CA GLN A 58 -12.63 9.76 -10.05
C GLN A 58 -12.73 8.22 -10.17
N ILE A 59 -11.76 7.58 -10.81
CA ILE A 59 -11.67 6.11 -10.86
C ILE A 59 -11.45 5.54 -9.46
N ALA A 60 -10.54 6.15 -8.69
CA ALA A 60 -10.30 5.78 -7.30
C ALA A 60 -11.57 5.90 -6.47
N PHE A 61 -12.40 6.93 -6.70
CA PHE A 61 -13.69 7.07 -6.02
C PHE A 61 -14.64 5.92 -6.36
N LYS A 62 -14.86 5.63 -7.65
CA LYS A 62 -15.72 4.51 -8.10
C LYS A 62 -15.27 3.16 -7.51
N VAL A 63 -13.96 2.92 -7.41
CA VAL A 63 -13.39 1.67 -6.90
C VAL A 63 -13.44 1.61 -5.36
N LEU A 64 -12.95 2.64 -4.68
CA LEU A 64 -12.75 2.65 -3.23
C LEU A 64 -14.04 2.93 -2.45
N SER A 65 -15.02 3.63 -3.03
CA SER A 65 -16.32 3.85 -2.36
C SER A 65 -17.08 2.55 -2.09
N LEU A 66 -16.82 1.49 -2.86
CA LEU A 66 -17.42 0.18 -2.66
C LEU A 66 -16.93 -0.50 -1.37
N PHE A 67 -15.74 -0.15 -0.91
CA PHE A 67 -15.16 -0.66 0.34
C PHE A 67 -15.37 0.27 1.53
N LEU A 68 -15.46 1.59 1.28
CA LEU A 68 -15.38 2.63 2.31
C LEU A 68 -16.68 3.40 2.49
N GLY A 69 -17.68 3.20 1.63
CA GLY A 69 -18.88 4.06 1.56
C GLY A 69 -19.76 4.03 2.81
N SER A 70 -19.66 2.99 3.64
CA SER A 70 -20.33 2.92 4.95
C SER A 70 -19.58 3.65 6.07
N GLU A 71 -18.28 3.90 5.90
CA GLU A 71 -17.39 4.42 6.96
C GLU A 71 -16.97 5.88 6.71
N ILE A 72 -16.87 6.28 5.44
CA ILE A 72 -16.51 7.64 5.01
C ILE A 72 -17.64 8.18 4.13
N PRO A 73 -18.32 9.29 4.52
CA PRO A 73 -19.33 9.92 3.69
C PRO A 73 -18.78 10.27 2.29
N GLN A 74 -19.56 10.03 1.23
CA GLN A 74 -19.09 10.22 -0.14
C GLN A 74 -18.46 11.59 -0.43
N PRO A 75 -19.02 12.74 0.02
CA PRO A 75 -18.38 14.04 -0.22
C PRO A 75 -17.00 14.15 0.43
N ILE A 76 -16.81 13.51 1.59
CA ILE A 76 -15.52 13.47 2.29
C ILE A 76 -14.56 12.54 1.56
N LEU A 77 -15.00 11.33 1.18
CA LEU A 77 -14.15 10.40 0.44
C LEU A 77 -13.66 11.02 -0.88
N LYS A 78 -14.54 11.68 -1.62
CA LYS A 78 -14.17 12.40 -2.84
C LYS A 78 -13.08 13.43 -2.57
N LYS A 79 -13.25 14.28 -1.55
CA LYS A 79 -12.25 15.27 -1.16
C LYS A 79 -10.89 14.63 -0.81
N LEU A 80 -10.88 13.56 0.00
CA LEU A 80 -9.64 12.87 0.37
C LEU A 80 -8.91 12.29 -0.85
N LEU A 81 -9.66 11.80 -1.85
CA LEU A 81 -9.10 11.23 -3.08
C LEU A 81 -8.61 12.30 -4.04
N ASP A 82 -9.33 13.41 -4.16
CA ASP A 82 -8.90 14.57 -4.95
C ASP A 82 -7.58 15.14 -4.38
N GLU A 83 -7.44 15.23 -3.05
CA GLU A 83 -6.20 15.65 -2.39
C GLU A 83 -5.06 14.61 -2.53
N ALA A 84 -5.39 13.31 -2.46
CA ALA A 84 -4.40 12.24 -2.57
C ALA A 84 -3.85 12.11 -3.99
N TYR A 85 -4.70 12.32 -5.01
CA TYR A 85 -4.42 12.03 -6.41
C TYR A 85 -4.50 13.26 -7.32
N ASP A 86 -4.22 14.43 -6.77
CA ASP A 86 -4.11 15.68 -7.52
C ASP A 86 -3.13 15.50 -8.70
N PRO A 87 -3.58 15.67 -9.96
CA PRO A 87 -2.73 15.50 -11.13
C PRO A 87 -1.58 16.51 -11.21
N GLU A 88 -1.64 17.63 -10.50
CA GLU A 88 -0.52 18.58 -10.40
C GLU A 88 0.63 18.04 -9.52
N ILE A 89 0.31 17.18 -8.56
CA ILE A 89 1.28 16.59 -7.62
C ILE A 89 1.72 15.19 -8.08
N ILE A 90 0.79 14.37 -8.57
CA ILE A 90 1.04 12.98 -8.95
C ILE A 90 0.43 12.64 -10.31
N PRO A 91 0.96 13.20 -11.42
CA PRO A 91 0.43 12.97 -12.75
C PRO A 91 0.58 11.50 -13.18
N THR A 92 -0.54 10.79 -13.30
CA THR A 92 -0.56 9.41 -13.80
C THR A 92 -0.63 9.40 -15.32
N LYS A 93 0.38 8.79 -15.96
CA LYS A 93 0.47 8.72 -17.43
C LYS A 93 0.58 7.28 -17.90
N ILE A 94 0.04 7.01 -19.08
CA ILE A 94 0.31 5.78 -19.82
C ILE A 94 1.05 6.13 -21.09
N GLN A 95 2.06 5.35 -21.40
CA GLN A 95 2.83 5.45 -22.62
C GLN A 95 2.69 4.16 -23.42
N ASN A 96 2.37 4.29 -24.71
CA ASN A 96 2.50 3.18 -25.66
C ASN A 96 3.99 2.94 -25.96
N VAL A 97 4.42 1.68 -25.90
CA VAL A 97 5.81 1.29 -26.18
C VAL A 97 5.90 0.70 -27.58
N VAL A 98 5.11 -0.34 -27.85
CA VAL A 98 5.03 -1.05 -29.13
C VAL A 98 3.73 -1.84 -29.18
N ASP A 99 3.07 -1.88 -30.34
CA ASP A 99 1.80 -2.58 -30.52
C ASP A 99 0.79 -2.31 -29.38
N LYS A 100 0.20 -3.36 -28.80
CA LYS A 100 -0.67 -3.29 -27.60
C LYS A 100 0.11 -3.40 -26.28
N THR A 101 1.38 -2.96 -26.25
CA THR A 101 2.22 -2.93 -25.03
C THR A 101 2.36 -1.51 -24.52
N TYR A 102 2.03 -1.33 -23.24
CA TYR A 102 2.00 -0.02 -22.59
C TYR A 102 2.74 -0.04 -21.26
N ILE A 103 3.25 1.12 -20.86
CA ILE A 103 3.80 1.38 -19.53
C ILE A 103 2.90 2.38 -18.80
N MET A 104 2.46 2.03 -17.59
CA MET A 104 1.82 2.97 -16.67
C MET A 104 2.89 3.58 -15.77
N TRP A 105 3.13 4.87 -15.93
CA TRP A 105 4.12 5.61 -15.15
C TRP A 105 3.55 5.98 -13.78
N LEU A 106 3.81 5.12 -12.80
CA LEU A 106 3.50 5.34 -11.39
C LEU A 106 4.62 6.07 -10.63
N THR A 107 5.61 6.61 -11.35
CA THR A 107 6.84 7.21 -10.79
C THR A 107 6.93 8.71 -11.00
N ASN A 108 5.84 9.37 -11.40
CA ASN A 108 5.84 10.83 -11.62
C ASN A 108 5.37 11.63 -10.40
N GLY A 109 5.21 10.97 -9.26
CA GLY A 109 4.89 11.62 -7.99
C GLY A 109 6.11 12.26 -7.33
N PRO A 110 5.91 12.91 -6.17
CA PRO A 110 6.93 13.68 -5.47
C PRO A 110 8.17 12.87 -5.07
N THR A 111 8.04 11.54 -4.94
CA THR A 111 9.15 10.68 -4.51
C THR A 111 9.68 9.76 -5.60
N ALA A 112 9.18 9.93 -6.82
CA ALA A 112 9.50 9.12 -7.98
C ALA A 112 9.22 7.61 -7.77
N SER A 113 8.20 7.28 -6.97
CA SER A 113 7.87 5.90 -6.63
C SER A 113 6.36 5.64 -6.67
N PHE A 114 5.96 4.45 -7.13
CA PHE A 114 4.55 4.02 -7.08
C PHE A 114 3.97 4.03 -5.67
N LYS A 115 4.83 4.01 -4.65
CA LYS A 115 4.45 4.07 -3.24
C LYS A 115 3.70 5.35 -2.89
N ASP A 116 3.89 6.43 -3.65
CA ASP A 116 3.21 7.73 -3.45
C ASP A 116 1.69 7.55 -3.44
N TYR A 117 1.15 6.81 -4.41
CA TYR A 117 -0.30 6.63 -4.53
C TYR A 117 -0.94 6.00 -3.29
N ALA A 118 -0.37 4.89 -2.83
CA ALA A 118 -0.87 4.19 -1.65
C ALA A 118 -0.59 4.96 -0.35
N ALA A 119 0.59 5.60 -0.25
CA ALA A 119 0.97 6.35 0.95
C ALA A 119 0.07 7.59 1.13
N ARG A 120 -0.22 8.31 0.05
CA ARG A 120 -1.05 9.52 0.09
C ARG A 120 -2.47 9.19 0.52
N PHE A 121 -3.11 8.18 -0.07
CA PHE A 121 -4.43 7.72 0.38
C PHE A 121 -4.41 7.27 1.84
N PHE A 122 -3.39 6.50 2.25
CA PHE A 122 -3.23 6.07 3.64
C PHE A 122 -3.17 7.27 4.60
N GLY A 123 -2.35 8.27 4.29
CA GLY A 123 -2.17 9.46 5.12
C GLY A 123 -3.47 10.24 5.31
N ARG A 124 -4.18 10.55 4.21
CA ARG A 124 -5.44 11.30 4.25
C ARG A 124 -6.52 10.54 5.01
N SER A 125 -6.64 9.22 4.78
CA SER A 125 -7.60 8.37 5.50
C SER A 125 -7.27 8.29 6.99
N LEU A 126 -6.01 8.07 7.35
CA LEU A 126 -5.57 8.03 8.73
C LEU A 126 -5.85 9.36 9.44
N ASN A 127 -5.49 10.48 8.81
CA ASN A 127 -5.73 11.82 9.34
C ASN A 127 -7.22 12.10 9.58
N TYR A 128 -8.08 11.67 8.66
CA TYR A 128 -9.53 11.80 8.80
C TYR A 128 -10.07 11.02 10.00
N PHE A 129 -9.74 9.73 10.12
CA PHE A 129 -10.25 8.91 11.22
C PHE A 129 -9.69 9.32 12.58
N LEU A 130 -8.42 9.74 12.64
CA LEU A 130 -7.84 10.30 13.86
C LEU A 130 -8.52 11.61 14.27
N GLY A 131 -8.75 12.52 13.31
CA GLY A 131 -9.48 13.77 13.57
C GLY A 131 -10.91 13.53 14.08
N LYS A 132 -11.63 12.58 13.46
CA LYS A 132 -12.98 12.16 13.91
C LYS A 132 -12.99 11.65 15.36
N ARG A 133 -11.88 11.04 15.81
CA ARG A 133 -11.72 10.52 17.19
C ARG A 133 -11.06 11.50 18.15
N GLY A 134 -10.64 12.68 17.69
CA GLY A 134 -9.84 13.60 18.50
C GLY A 134 -8.48 13.03 18.92
N LEU A 135 -7.91 12.13 18.12
CA LEU A 135 -6.64 11.47 18.39
C LEU A 135 -5.51 12.04 17.54
N LYS A 136 -4.28 11.88 18.02
CA LYS A 136 -3.04 12.16 17.30
C LYS A 136 -2.11 10.96 17.40
N ARG A 137 -1.51 10.55 16.28
CA ARG A 137 -0.59 9.41 16.25
C ARG A 137 0.71 9.72 15.56
N THR A 138 1.76 9.02 15.98
CA THR A 138 3.09 9.07 15.38
C THR A 138 3.33 7.82 14.56
N VAL A 139 3.46 7.99 13.25
CA VAL A 139 3.79 6.93 12.30
C VAL A 139 5.30 6.71 12.29
N LEU A 140 5.73 5.51 12.68
CA LEU A 140 7.11 5.08 12.67
C LEU A 140 7.44 4.34 11.38
N VAL A 141 8.53 4.74 10.72
CA VAL A 141 9.05 4.11 9.50
C VAL A 141 10.53 3.82 9.68
N ALA A 142 10.93 2.58 9.46
CA ALA A 142 12.32 2.24 9.18
C ALA A 142 12.47 2.04 7.67
N THR A 143 13.49 2.62 7.05
CA THR A 143 13.67 2.49 5.60
C THR A 143 15.12 2.32 5.20
N SER A 144 15.33 1.66 4.06
CA SER A 144 16.58 1.62 3.31
C SER A 144 16.50 2.45 2.01
N GLY A 145 15.45 3.27 1.83
CA GLY A 145 15.29 4.10 0.63
C GLY A 145 13.86 4.63 0.43
N ASP A 146 13.23 4.23 -0.69
CA ASP A 146 12.02 4.89 -1.24
C ASP A 146 10.82 4.94 -0.29
N THR A 147 10.64 3.92 0.56
CA THR A 147 9.46 3.85 1.44
C THR A 147 9.44 5.01 2.43
N GLY A 148 10.61 5.42 2.95
CA GLY A 148 10.70 6.55 3.87
C GLY A 148 10.30 7.85 3.21
N GLY A 149 10.83 8.14 2.02
CA GLY A 149 10.45 9.33 1.24
C GLY A 149 8.94 9.39 0.97
N ALA A 150 8.38 8.32 0.40
CA ALA A 150 6.96 8.26 0.04
C ALA A 150 6.02 8.42 1.23
N VAL A 151 6.35 7.83 2.39
CA VAL A 151 5.54 8.01 3.60
C VAL A 151 5.73 9.40 4.20
N ALA A 152 6.96 9.90 4.25
CA ALA A 152 7.24 11.23 4.78
C ALA A 152 6.49 12.32 4.01
N ASP A 153 6.57 12.32 2.67
CA ASP A 153 5.80 13.24 1.81
C ASP A 153 4.30 13.09 2.02
N ALA A 154 3.80 11.85 2.04
CA ALA A 154 2.38 11.58 2.17
C ALA A 154 1.78 12.05 3.50
N LEU A 155 2.58 12.09 4.56
CA LEU A 155 2.16 12.49 5.91
C LEU A 155 2.48 13.95 6.25
N PHE A 156 3.33 14.60 5.45
CA PHE A 156 3.72 15.99 5.67
C PHE A 156 2.51 16.92 5.66
N GLY A 157 2.45 17.82 6.65
CA GLY A 157 1.39 18.82 6.79
C GLY A 157 0.04 18.30 7.28
N LEU A 158 -0.07 17.01 7.65
CA LEU A 158 -1.30 16.46 8.21
C LEU A 158 -1.45 16.77 9.71
N ASP A 159 -2.61 17.30 10.09
CA ASP A 159 -2.84 17.82 11.45
C ASP A 159 -2.76 16.74 12.54
N ASN A 160 -3.27 15.54 12.28
CA ASN A 160 -3.44 14.49 13.29
C ASN A 160 -2.35 13.41 13.25
N VAL A 161 -1.33 13.60 12.41
CA VAL A 161 -0.27 12.63 12.19
C VAL A 161 1.10 13.28 12.35
N ASN A 162 1.94 12.70 13.18
CA ASN A 162 3.38 12.92 13.14
C ASN A 162 4.04 11.75 12.40
N ASN A 163 5.22 11.96 11.84
CA ASN A 163 6.00 10.89 11.23
C ASN A 163 7.44 10.90 11.76
N ILE A 164 7.92 9.75 12.22
CA ILE A 164 9.32 9.52 12.54
C ILE A 164 9.88 8.52 11.53
N VAL A 165 10.99 8.89 10.89
CA VAL A 165 11.69 8.06 9.90
C VAL A 165 13.09 7.75 10.39
N PHE A 166 13.40 6.47 10.58
CA PHE A 166 14.74 5.96 10.83
C PHE A 166 15.35 5.45 9.53
N PHE A 167 16.53 5.94 9.19
CA PHE A 167 17.28 5.46 8.03
C PHE A 167 18.76 5.26 8.36
N PRO A 168 19.42 4.21 7.82
CA PRO A 168 20.79 3.89 8.11
C PRO A 168 21.76 4.89 7.48
N LYS A 169 22.80 5.26 8.24
CA LYS A 169 23.85 6.17 7.80
C LYS A 169 24.62 5.61 6.61
N GLY A 170 24.65 6.37 5.52
CA GLY A 170 25.42 6.03 4.32
C GLY A 170 24.84 4.90 3.46
N GLU A 171 23.64 4.40 3.79
CA GLU A 171 22.98 3.30 3.07
C GLU A 171 21.78 3.76 2.22
N VAL A 172 21.39 5.03 2.31
CA VAL A 172 20.40 5.67 1.43
C VAL A 172 21.07 6.63 0.46
N SER A 173 20.53 6.75 -0.76
CA SER A 173 21.03 7.75 -1.71
C SER A 173 20.78 9.17 -1.21
N GLU A 174 21.58 10.13 -1.68
CA GLU A 174 21.40 11.55 -1.31
C GLU A 174 20.01 12.08 -1.70
N GLY A 175 19.45 11.61 -2.82
CA GLY A 175 18.09 11.95 -3.24
C GLY A 175 17.04 11.47 -2.24
N GLN A 176 17.08 10.19 -1.85
CA GLN A 176 16.18 9.62 -0.85
C GLN A 176 16.35 10.30 0.52
N ARG A 177 17.59 10.58 0.93
CA ARG A 177 17.88 11.30 2.19
C ARG A 177 17.21 12.68 2.20
N ARG A 178 17.31 13.43 1.11
CA ARG A 178 16.69 14.77 0.99
C ARG A 178 15.17 14.70 1.02
N GLN A 179 14.55 13.73 0.35
CA GLN A 179 13.09 13.53 0.40
C GLN A 179 12.57 13.39 1.84
N MET A 180 13.35 12.79 2.74
CA MET A 180 12.95 12.61 4.15
C MET A 180 13.35 13.80 5.04
N THR A 181 14.52 14.40 4.81
CA THR A 181 15.13 15.37 5.74
C THR A 181 14.82 16.84 5.46
N THR A 182 14.19 17.15 4.32
CA THR A 182 13.92 18.54 3.90
C THR A 182 12.47 18.99 4.03
N LEU A 183 11.56 18.08 4.42
CA LEU A 183 10.13 18.41 4.61
C LEU A 183 9.90 19.30 5.84
N LEU A 184 10.57 19.00 6.97
CA LEU A 184 10.40 19.69 8.26
C LEU A 184 8.95 19.57 8.80
N GLY A 185 8.58 20.36 9.80
CA GLY A 185 7.22 20.37 10.37
C GLY A 185 6.92 19.12 11.20
N ASN A 186 5.91 18.35 10.79
CA ASN A 186 5.45 17.13 11.50
C ASN A 186 6.24 15.86 11.13
N VAL A 187 7.28 16.00 10.30
CA VAL A 187 8.18 14.91 9.87
C VAL A 187 9.53 15.03 10.56
N TYR A 188 9.94 13.97 11.26
CA TYR A 188 11.19 13.86 12.01
C TYR A 188 12.03 12.72 11.44
N ALA A 189 13.10 13.04 10.72
CA ALA A 189 13.97 12.06 10.10
C ALA A 189 15.29 11.92 10.86
N PHE A 190 15.63 10.70 11.28
CA PHE A 190 16.81 10.36 12.06
C PHE A 190 17.74 9.45 11.26
N GLU A 191 18.95 9.94 11.00
CA GLU A 191 20.05 9.12 10.51
C GLU A 191 20.60 8.27 11.66
N VAL A 192 20.60 6.96 11.49
CA VAL A 192 21.00 5.99 12.52
C VAL A 192 22.43 5.51 12.25
N ASN A 193 23.29 5.56 13.26
CA ASN A 193 24.62 4.93 13.22
C ASN A 193 24.47 3.40 13.36
N GLY A 194 24.04 2.75 12.28
CA GLY A 194 23.76 1.32 12.20
C GLY A 194 23.17 0.97 10.84
N ASP A 195 22.91 -0.31 10.62
CA ASP A 195 22.27 -0.81 9.39
C ASP A 195 20.73 -0.69 9.45
N PHE A 196 20.08 -1.17 8.40
CA PHE A 196 18.61 -1.21 8.33
C PHE A 196 17.97 -2.02 9.47
N ASP A 197 18.61 -3.08 9.97
CA ASP A 197 18.07 -3.92 11.03
C ASP A 197 18.03 -3.16 12.36
N VAL A 198 19.04 -2.34 12.64
CA VAL A 198 19.02 -1.41 13.80
C VAL A 198 17.87 -0.41 13.68
N CYS A 199 17.66 0.18 12.49
CA CYS A 199 16.53 1.09 12.26
C CYS A 199 15.18 0.40 12.51
N GLN A 200 15.04 -0.83 12.04
CA GLN A 200 13.84 -1.64 12.24
C GLN A 200 13.64 -2.00 13.72
N ALA A 201 14.71 -2.31 14.45
CA ALA A 201 14.65 -2.59 15.88
C ALA A 201 14.16 -1.36 16.67
N LEU A 202 14.68 -0.16 16.37
CA LEU A 202 14.23 1.09 17.00
C LEU A 202 12.72 1.33 16.78
N ALA A 203 12.26 1.19 15.54
CA ALA A 203 10.84 1.33 15.22
C ALA A 203 9.99 0.30 15.98
N LYS A 204 10.42 -0.97 16.02
CA LYS A 204 9.70 -2.05 16.72
C LYS A 204 9.64 -1.82 18.24
N THR A 205 10.73 -1.35 18.85
CA THR A 205 10.77 -1.03 20.28
C THR A 205 9.72 0.04 20.62
N LEU A 206 9.69 1.15 19.88
CA LEU A 206 8.71 2.21 20.12
C LEU A 206 7.27 1.76 19.82
N LEU A 207 7.05 0.96 18.77
CA LEU A 207 5.72 0.38 18.47
C LEU A 207 5.21 -0.54 19.60
N GLY A 208 6.12 -1.27 20.24
CA GLY A 208 5.82 -2.23 21.31
C GLY A 208 5.69 -1.63 22.70
N ASP A 209 6.24 -0.43 22.94
CA ASP A 209 6.26 0.21 24.26
C ASP A 209 4.94 0.94 24.58
N LYS A 210 3.93 0.14 24.91
CA LYS A 210 2.59 0.60 25.27
C LYS A 210 2.57 1.39 26.58
N THR A 211 3.50 1.11 27.49
CA THR A 211 3.65 1.84 28.75
C THR A 211 4.14 3.25 28.47
N PHE A 212 5.25 3.41 27.76
CA PHE A 212 5.76 4.72 27.36
C PHE A 212 4.73 5.53 26.58
N ALA A 213 4.02 4.89 25.63
CA ALA A 213 2.97 5.53 24.84
C ALA A 213 1.82 6.07 25.73
N THR A 214 1.38 5.27 26.72
CA THR A 214 0.31 5.66 27.64
C THR A 214 0.76 6.77 28.60
N GLU A 215 1.93 6.62 29.21
CA GLU A 215 2.43 7.58 30.20
C GLU A 215 2.78 8.94 29.58
N THR A 216 3.27 8.97 28.34
CA THR A 216 3.70 10.20 27.68
C THR A 216 2.57 10.89 26.91
N PHE A 217 1.70 10.11 26.25
CA PHE A 217 0.70 10.65 25.31
C PHE A 217 -0.75 10.37 25.71
N GLY A 218 -0.99 9.57 26.76
CA GLY A 218 -2.34 9.16 27.15
C GLY A 218 -3.02 8.20 26.16
N ASP A 219 -2.30 7.69 25.16
CA ASP A 219 -2.78 6.76 24.14
C ASP A 219 -1.78 5.61 23.99
N LYS A 220 -2.17 4.41 24.45
CA LYS A 220 -1.36 3.20 24.28
C LYS A 220 -1.04 2.88 22.81
N ASP A 221 -1.86 3.35 21.88
CA ASP A 221 -1.71 3.14 20.44
C ASP A 221 -1.20 4.41 19.73
N HIS A 222 -0.56 5.32 20.47
CA HIS A 222 0.02 6.55 19.92
C HIS A 222 1.01 6.27 18.79
N PHE A 223 1.84 5.24 18.93
CA PHE A 223 2.78 4.81 17.90
C PHE A 223 2.12 3.78 16.96
N THR A 224 2.21 4.04 15.66
CA THR A 224 1.69 3.16 14.60
C THR A 224 2.66 3.07 13.43
N SER A 225 2.37 2.23 12.44
CA SER A 225 3.23 1.99 11.27
C SER A 225 2.47 2.23 9.96
N ALA A 226 3.17 2.73 8.94
CA ALA A 226 2.65 2.92 7.57
C ALA A 226 3.20 1.89 6.58
N ASN A 227 3.60 0.72 7.07
CA ASN A 227 4.19 -0.33 6.25
C ASN A 227 3.20 -0.89 5.22
N SER A 228 3.74 -1.55 4.19
CA SER A 228 2.97 -2.17 3.09
C SER A 228 1.98 -3.26 3.52
N ILE A 229 2.03 -3.66 4.79
CA ILE A 229 1.09 -4.60 5.39
C ILE A 229 -0.24 -3.95 5.79
N SER A 230 -0.31 -2.63 5.94
CA SER A 230 -1.58 -1.94 6.26
C SER A 230 -2.60 -2.15 5.14
N ILE A 231 -3.86 -2.40 5.50
CA ILE A 231 -4.94 -2.48 4.51
C ILE A 231 -5.11 -1.16 3.75
N GLY A 232 -4.83 -0.02 4.40
CA GLY A 232 -4.84 1.30 3.77
C GLY A 232 -3.72 1.51 2.76
N ARG A 233 -2.66 0.68 2.78
CA ARG A 233 -1.64 0.64 1.73
C ARG A 233 -1.97 -0.37 0.63
N LEU A 234 -2.71 -1.43 0.92
CA LEU A 234 -3.08 -2.45 -0.07
C LEU A 234 -4.23 -1.99 -0.96
N LEU A 235 -5.34 -1.59 -0.34
CA LEU A 235 -6.59 -1.29 -1.04
C LEU A 235 -6.47 -0.26 -2.18
N PRO A 236 -5.77 0.89 -2.02
CA PRO A 236 -5.61 1.85 -3.12
C PRO A 236 -4.83 1.29 -4.33
N GLN A 237 -4.08 0.20 -4.17
CA GLN A 237 -3.36 -0.42 -5.29
C GLN A 237 -4.29 -1.19 -6.24
N ALA A 238 -5.51 -1.50 -5.81
CA ALA A 238 -6.54 -2.04 -6.70
C ALA A 238 -6.99 -1.01 -7.75
N VAL A 239 -6.65 0.27 -7.61
CA VAL A 239 -7.03 1.32 -8.57
C VAL A 239 -6.12 1.32 -9.80
N TYR A 240 -4.84 0.94 -9.67
CA TYR A 240 -3.89 0.98 -10.81
C TYR A 240 -4.40 0.19 -12.02
N PRO A 241 -4.90 -1.05 -11.87
CA PRO A 241 -5.38 -1.82 -13.00
C PRO A 241 -6.62 -1.23 -13.65
N PHE A 242 -7.56 -0.66 -12.88
CA PHE A 242 -8.74 0.02 -13.44
C PHE A 242 -8.33 1.25 -14.26
N PHE A 243 -7.42 2.08 -13.72
CA PHE A 243 -6.89 3.21 -14.47
C PHE A 243 -6.19 2.74 -15.74
N ALA A 244 -5.30 1.74 -15.65
CA ALA A 244 -4.59 1.22 -16.81
C ALA A 244 -5.55 0.72 -17.90
N TYR A 245 -6.50 -0.13 -17.50
CA TYR A 245 -7.53 -0.68 -18.38
C TYR A 245 -8.35 0.43 -19.06
N SER A 246 -8.81 1.43 -18.29
CA SER A 246 -9.64 2.53 -18.81
C SER A 246 -9.00 3.33 -19.95
N LYS A 247 -7.66 3.30 -20.05
CA LYS A 247 -6.90 4.08 -21.03
C LYS A 247 -6.38 3.25 -22.21
N VAL A 248 -6.30 1.93 -22.09
CA VAL A 248 -5.66 1.07 -23.11
C VAL A 248 -6.58 0.01 -23.71
N ALA A 249 -7.63 -0.40 -23.00
CA ALA A 249 -8.52 -1.45 -23.45
C ALA A 249 -9.69 -0.89 -24.26
N GLU A 250 -10.08 -1.61 -25.30
CA GLU A 250 -11.36 -1.42 -25.98
C GLU A 250 -12.45 -2.24 -25.28
N ASN A 251 -13.72 -1.89 -25.51
CA ASN A 251 -14.85 -2.54 -24.83
C ASN A 251 -14.84 -4.05 -25.09
N GLY A 252 -14.86 -4.83 -23.99
CA GLY A 252 -14.84 -6.30 -24.04
C GLY A 252 -13.47 -6.95 -24.23
N GLU A 253 -12.40 -6.17 -24.41
CA GLU A 253 -11.04 -6.73 -24.43
C GLU A 253 -10.58 -7.12 -23.03
N SER A 254 -9.73 -8.15 -22.95
CA SER A 254 -9.03 -8.49 -21.71
C SER A 254 -7.58 -8.05 -21.79
N VAL A 255 -7.01 -7.70 -20.64
CA VAL A 255 -5.62 -7.23 -20.53
C VAL A 255 -4.74 -8.21 -19.79
N ILE A 256 -3.44 -8.16 -20.08
CA ILE A 256 -2.41 -8.82 -19.30
C ILE A 256 -1.71 -7.74 -18.46
N MET A 257 -1.71 -7.91 -17.14
CA MET A 257 -1.03 -6.98 -16.22
C MET A 257 0.32 -7.57 -15.83
N SER A 258 1.41 -6.84 -16.11
CA SER A 258 2.76 -7.21 -15.67
C SER A 258 3.22 -6.31 -14.53
N VAL A 259 3.53 -6.90 -13.38
CA VAL A 259 3.81 -6.17 -12.15
C VAL A 259 5.19 -6.56 -11.60
N PRO A 260 6.19 -5.66 -11.63
CA PRO A 260 7.48 -5.89 -10.97
C PRO A 260 7.28 -5.94 -9.44
N SER A 261 7.70 -7.03 -8.81
CA SER A 261 7.23 -7.40 -7.47
C SER A 261 8.35 -7.74 -6.50
N GLY A 262 8.37 -7.03 -5.38
CA GLY A 262 9.20 -7.32 -4.20
C GLY A 262 8.36 -7.80 -3.02
N ASN A 263 7.57 -6.90 -2.43
CA ASN A 263 6.72 -7.19 -1.25
C ASN A 263 5.27 -7.61 -1.56
N PHE A 264 4.92 -7.79 -2.84
CA PHE A 264 3.66 -8.37 -3.35
C PHE A 264 2.37 -7.58 -3.07
N GLY A 265 2.46 -6.36 -2.53
CA GLY A 265 1.29 -5.49 -2.32
C GLY A 265 0.59 -5.10 -3.62
N ASP A 266 1.36 -4.74 -4.64
CA ASP A 266 0.85 -4.30 -5.95
C ASP A 266 0.17 -5.45 -6.71
N ILE A 267 0.80 -6.62 -6.74
CA ILE A 267 0.17 -7.84 -7.27
C ILE A 267 -1.12 -8.15 -6.53
N MET A 268 -1.15 -8.07 -5.21
CA MET A 268 -2.36 -8.35 -4.45
C MET A 268 -3.46 -7.32 -4.77
N GLY A 269 -3.12 -6.03 -4.95
CA GLY A 269 -4.03 -5.02 -5.47
C GLY A 269 -4.58 -5.39 -6.86
N THR A 270 -3.72 -5.90 -7.75
CA THR A 270 -4.12 -6.38 -9.09
C THR A 270 -5.03 -7.61 -9.02
N VAL A 271 -4.78 -8.53 -8.09
CA VAL A 271 -5.65 -9.67 -7.81
C VAL A 271 -7.02 -9.22 -7.30
N ILE A 272 -7.06 -8.23 -6.40
CA ILE A 272 -8.30 -7.61 -5.94
C ILE A 272 -9.05 -7.00 -7.12
N ALA A 273 -8.41 -6.20 -7.96
CA ALA A 273 -9.05 -5.58 -9.13
C ALA A 273 -9.65 -6.61 -10.10
N ARG A 274 -8.93 -7.71 -10.36
CA ARG A 274 -9.46 -8.83 -11.15
C ARG A 274 -10.67 -9.47 -10.48
N GLU A 275 -10.60 -9.71 -9.17
CA GLU A 275 -11.72 -10.27 -8.42
C GLU A 275 -12.90 -9.29 -8.35
N MET A 276 -12.68 -7.99 -8.40
CA MET A 276 -13.76 -7.00 -8.54
C MET A 276 -14.47 -7.05 -9.90
N GLY A 277 -13.98 -7.84 -10.86
CA GLY A 277 -14.62 -8.02 -12.18
C GLY A 277 -13.89 -7.34 -13.34
N LEU A 278 -12.73 -6.72 -13.10
CA LEU A 278 -11.93 -6.15 -14.18
C LEU A 278 -11.43 -7.26 -15.14
N PRO A 279 -11.60 -7.12 -16.48
CA PRO A 279 -11.18 -8.14 -17.46
C PRO A 279 -9.66 -8.33 -17.57
N ILE A 280 -9.06 -9.00 -16.58
CA ILE A 280 -7.62 -9.33 -16.57
C ILE A 280 -7.46 -10.83 -16.90
N ALA A 281 -6.96 -11.13 -18.09
CA ALA A 281 -6.70 -12.49 -18.54
C ALA A 281 -5.55 -13.15 -17.77
N LYS A 282 -4.47 -12.39 -17.51
CA LYS A 282 -3.28 -12.90 -16.83
C LYS A 282 -2.61 -11.80 -16.01
N ILE A 283 -2.09 -12.18 -14.85
CA ILE A 283 -1.21 -11.35 -14.03
C ILE A 283 0.18 -11.98 -14.10
N LEU A 284 1.14 -11.23 -14.63
CA LEU A 284 2.56 -11.61 -14.70
C LEU A 284 3.29 -10.99 -13.49
N CYS A 285 3.92 -11.84 -12.70
CA CYS A 285 4.78 -11.42 -11.60
C CYS A 285 6.22 -11.31 -12.10
N GLY A 286 6.73 -10.09 -12.28
CA GLY A 286 8.13 -9.85 -12.58
C GLY A 286 8.96 -9.87 -11.30
N VAL A 287 9.88 -10.83 -11.18
CA VAL A 287 10.87 -10.89 -10.08
C VAL A 287 12.27 -10.67 -10.63
N ASN A 288 13.22 -10.33 -9.76
CA ASN A 288 14.62 -10.17 -10.11
C ASN A 288 15.42 -11.46 -9.79
N GLU A 289 16.70 -11.34 -9.44
CA GLU A 289 17.56 -12.46 -9.04
C GLU A 289 17.05 -13.23 -7.80
N ASN A 290 16.08 -12.67 -7.06
CA ASN A 290 15.34 -13.30 -5.97
C ASN A 290 14.13 -14.08 -6.55
N THR A 291 14.36 -15.36 -6.89
CA THR A 291 13.46 -16.19 -7.68
C THR A 291 12.52 -17.10 -6.86
N GLU A 292 12.48 -16.94 -5.54
CA GLU A 292 11.72 -17.78 -4.59
C GLU A 292 10.25 -17.93 -5.01
N PHE A 293 9.59 -16.84 -5.39
CA PHE A 293 8.20 -16.90 -5.85
C PHE A 293 8.03 -17.62 -7.20
N SER A 294 8.94 -17.41 -8.15
CA SER A 294 8.89 -18.14 -9.42
C SER A 294 9.09 -19.64 -9.22
N ASN A 295 9.95 -20.02 -8.28
CA ASN A 295 10.16 -21.42 -7.91
C ASN A 295 8.93 -21.99 -7.20
N PHE A 296 8.34 -21.24 -6.26
CA PHE A 296 7.08 -21.61 -5.60
C PHE A 296 5.97 -21.93 -6.60
N LEU A 297 5.77 -21.12 -7.64
CA LEU A 297 4.77 -21.40 -8.67
C LEU A 297 5.02 -22.69 -9.46
N LYS A 298 6.26 -23.19 -9.50
CA LYS A 298 6.63 -24.45 -10.18
C LYS A 298 6.51 -25.66 -9.25
N ILE A 299 6.89 -25.52 -7.99
CA ILE A 299 7.07 -26.66 -7.07
C ILE A 299 6.01 -26.73 -5.95
N GLY A 300 5.19 -25.68 -5.78
CA GLY A 300 4.14 -25.62 -4.75
C GLY A 300 4.64 -25.35 -3.32
N LYS A 301 5.95 -25.16 -3.13
CA LYS A 301 6.57 -24.89 -1.82
C LYS A 301 7.39 -23.59 -1.90
N TYR A 302 7.12 -22.67 -0.97
CA TYR A 302 7.88 -21.43 -0.87
C TYR A 302 9.05 -21.63 0.09
N GLU A 303 10.27 -21.55 -0.43
CA GLU A 303 11.49 -21.72 0.36
C GLU A 303 12.21 -20.37 0.43
N VAL A 304 12.37 -19.83 1.64
CA VAL A 304 13.08 -18.56 1.85
C VAL A 304 14.57 -18.82 1.70
N THR A 305 15.22 -18.08 0.80
CA THR A 305 16.67 -18.10 0.63
C THR A 305 17.29 -16.77 1.03
N SER A 306 18.62 -16.68 1.04
CA SER A 306 19.30 -15.40 1.31
C SER A 306 19.07 -14.43 0.16
N THR A 307 18.70 -13.20 0.49
CA THR A 307 18.43 -12.14 -0.48
C THR A 307 19.67 -11.82 -1.32
N LYS A 308 19.48 -11.80 -2.64
CA LYS A 308 20.50 -11.45 -3.62
C LYS A 308 20.39 -9.99 -4.01
N LYS A 309 21.53 -9.33 -4.17
CA LYS A 309 21.62 -7.95 -4.65
C LYS A 309 21.25 -7.90 -6.14
N SER A 310 20.31 -7.02 -6.47
CA SER A 310 19.91 -6.65 -7.84
C SER A 310 20.05 -5.14 -8.07
N PRO A 311 20.24 -4.67 -9.31
CA PRO A 311 20.00 -3.28 -9.68
C PRO A 311 18.58 -2.81 -9.34
N SER A 312 17.59 -3.72 -9.33
CA SER A 312 16.22 -3.46 -8.90
C SER A 312 16.09 -3.58 -7.37
N SER A 313 16.81 -2.74 -6.63
CA SER A 313 17.02 -2.90 -5.17
C SER A 313 15.73 -2.93 -4.34
N ALA A 314 14.69 -2.21 -4.76
CA ALA A 314 13.37 -2.23 -4.12
C ALA A 314 12.65 -3.60 -4.17
N MET A 315 13.15 -4.53 -5.00
CA MET A 315 12.66 -5.89 -5.16
C MET A 315 13.61 -6.94 -4.54
N ASN A 316 14.67 -6.53 -3.84
CA ASN A 316 15.54 -7.43 -3.10
C ASN A 316 14.81 -7.93 -1.83
N VAL A 317 13.88 -8.86 -2.01
CA VAL A 317 12.99 -9.36 -0.96
C VAL A 317 12.84 -10.88 -1.10
N SER A 318 13.41 -11.64 -0.18
CA SER A 318 13.24 -13.10 -0.14
C SER A 318 12.02 -13.55 0.68
N HIS A 319 11.52 -12.69 1.57
CA HIS A 319 10.34 -12.94 2.42
C HIS A 319 9.28 -11.84 2.25
N PRO A 320 8.46 -11.89 1.18
CA PRO A 320 7.51 -10.84 0.87
C PRO A 320 6.37 -10.78 1.86
N SER A 321 6.15 -9.60 2.47
CA SER A 321 5.13 -9.45 3.51
C SER A 321 3.72 -9.81 3.02
N ASN A 322 3.34 -9.41 1.81
CA ASN A 322 1.99 -9.66 1.27
C ASN A 322 1.81 -11.05 0.64
N LEU A 323 2.84 -11.90 0.62
CA LEU A 323 2.68 -13.27 0.12
C LEU A 323 1.64 -14.04 0.94
N ALA A 324 1.57 -13.79 2.26
CA ALA A 324 0.56 -14.37 3.13
C ALA A 324 -0.86 -14.09 2.64
N ARG A 325 -1.16 -12.86 2.16
CA ARG A 325 -2.47 -12.52 1.60
C ARG A 325 -2.78 -13.28 0.32
N LEU A 326 -1.78 -13.50 -0.55
CA LEU A 326 -1.98 -14.26 -1.79
C LEU A 326 -2.22 -15.74 -1.50
N ILE A 327 -1.39 -16.35 -0.65
CA ILE A 327 -1.54 -17.75 -0.24
C ILE A 327 -2.93 -17.94 0.36
N ASP A 328 -3.31 -17.06 1.29
CA ASP A 328 -4.60 -17.07 1.94
C ASP A 328 -5.78 -16.91 0.97
N PHE A 329 -5.67 -15.96 0.02
CA PHE A 329 -6.69 -15.69 -0.98
C PHE A 329 -6.96 -16.90 -1.91
N TYR A 330 -5.93 -17.69 -2.20
CA TYR A 330 -6.04 -18.91 -3.01
C TYR A 330 -6.23 -20.19 -2.18
N GLY A 331 -6.49 -20.08 -0.87
CA GLY A 331 -6.76 -21.23 0.00
C GLY A 331 -5.54 -22.09 0.33
N GLY A 332 -4.32 -21.55 0.14
CA GLY A 332 -3.09 -22.19 0.60
C GLY A 332 -2.87 -21.99 2.10
N THR A 333 -1.95 -22.78 2.66
CA THR A 333 -1.54 -22.68 4.07
C THR A 333 -0.15 -22.08 4.15
N TYR A 334 0.03 -21.09 5.03
CA TYR A 334 1.33 -20.59 5.42
C TYR A 334 1.88 -21.47 6.54
N VAL A 335 2.88 -22.31 6.25
CA VAL A 335 3.50 -23.23 7.22
C VAL A 335 4.85 -22.68 7.66
#